data_AF-A0A0U2YUP2-F1
#
_entry.id   AF-A0A0U2YUP2-F1
#
_cell.length_a   1.000
_cell.length_b   1.000
_cell.length_c   1.000
_cell.angle_alpha   90.00
_cell.angle_beta   90.00
_cell.angle_gamma   90.00
#
_symmetry.space_group_name_H-M   'P 1'
#
loop_
_entity.id
_entity.type
_entity.pdbx_description
1 polymer ?
#
loop_
_entity_poly.entity_id
_entity_poly.type
_entity_poly.pdbx_seq_one_letter_code
_entity_poly.pdbx_strand_id
1 'polypeptide(L)'
;ADLKASLFLKAPSVLENGQFSPDGKWVAYASNETGRWEIYVTSFPEARGKWQVSTGGGEQPRWRGDGKELFYLSSDYKMMAVPATTGANFNAGTPEALFQTVPRQPVATTDTFVYDVSLDGQRFLINTPVKQGDTSPMTVVLNWSAKLNK
;
A
#
# COMPACT_ATOMS: atom_id res chain seq x y z
N ALA A 1 -3.96 9.22 31.56
CA ALA A 1 -3.10 8.07 31.23
C ALA A 1 -2.00 8.58 30.33
N ASP A 2 -0.74 8.36 30.69
CA ASP A 2 0.41 8.83 29.92
C ASP A 2 0.60 7.90 28.72
N LEU A 3 0.32 8.39 27.50
CA LEU A 3 0.42 7.60 26.27
C LEU A 3 1.89 7.51 25.86
N LYS A 4 2.59 6.51 26.39
CA LYS A 4 4.00 6.27 26.05
C LYS A 4 4.10 5.37 24.82
N ALA A 5 4.76 5.86 23.77
CA ALA A 5 5.06 5.06 22.59
C ALA A 5 6.06 3.94 22.93
N SER A 6 5.83 2.75 22.39
CA SER A 6 6.73 1.61 22.47
C SER A 6 7.01 1.03 21.09
N LEU A 7 8.21 0.49 20.90
CA LEU A 7 8.54 -0.26 19.69
C LEU A 7 7.63 -1.49 19.59
N PHE A 8 6.86 -1.58 18.50
CA PHE A 8 5.95 -2.70 18.27
C PHE A 8 6.65 -3.86 17.53
N LEU A 9 7.24 -3.56 16.37
CA LEU A 9 7.89 -4.56 15.52
C LEU A 9 9.26 -4.04 15.07
N LYS A 10 10.30 -4.85 15.29
CA LYS A 10 11.66 -4.60 14.81
C LYS A 10 11.99 -5.58 13.69
N ALA A 11 12.36 -5.06 12.52
CA ALA A 11 12.80 -5.86 11.38
C ALA A 11 14.07 -5.25 10.77
N PRO A 12 14.93 -6.06 10.13
CA PRO A 12 16.06 -5.56 9.35
C PRO A 12 15.64 -5.00 7.97
N SER A 13 14.43 -5.32 7.51
CA SER A 13 13.82 -4.84 6.27
C SER A 13 13.08 -3.52 6.48
N VAL A 14 12.68 -2.88 5.38
CA VAL A 14 11.79 -1.73 5.42
C VAL A 14 10.36 -2.21 5.65
N LEU A 15 9.63 -1.48 6.50
CA LEU A 15 8.23 -1.71 6.82
C LEU A 15 7.45 -0.44 6.50
N GLU A 16 6.37 -0.57 5.74
CA GLU A 16 5.50 0.55 5.37
C GLU A 16 4.02 0.19 5.49
N ASN A 17 3.17 1.20 5.39
CA ASN A 17 1.71 1.07 5.30
C ASN A 17 1.06 0.22 6.42
N GLY A 18 1.58 0.31 7.65
CA GLY A 18 1.02 -0.41 8.80
C GLY A 18 -0.45 -0.07 9.04
N GLN A 19 -1.33 -1.06 9.13
CA GLN A 19 -2.77 -0.92 9.38
C GLN A 19 -3.25 -1.92 10.42
N PHE A 20 -3.90 -1.42 11.47
CA PHE A 20 -4.59 -2.25 12.44
C PHE A 20 -5.84 -2.89 11.81
N SER A 21 -6.11 -4.14 12.16
CA SER A 21 -7.42 -4.75 11.91
C SER A 21 -8.52 -4.03 12.70
N PRO A 22 -9.79 -4.11 12.26
CA PRO A 22 -10.90 -3.46 12.96
C PRO A 22 -11.07 -3.92 14.42
N ASP A 23 -10.69 -5.15 14.74
CA ASP A 23 -10.71 -5.69 16.10
C ASP A 23 -9.47 -5.34 16.94
N GLY A 24 -8.48 -4.66 16.34
CA GLY A 24 -7.24 -4.21 16.98
C GLY A 24 -6.26 -5.33 17.32
N LYS A 25 -6.49 -6.57 16.89
CA LYS A 25 -5.65 -7.73 17.24
C LYS A 25 -4.58 -8.08 16.22
N TRP A 26 -4.61 -7.46 15.04
CA TRP A 26 -3.72 -7.76 13.94
C TRP A 26 -3.20 -6.46 13.33
N VAL A 27 -1.99 -6.52 12.76
CA VAL A 27 -1.42 -5.43 11.97
C VAL A 27 -1.00 -5.98 10.62
N ALA A 28 -1.58 -5.44 9.55
CA ALA A 28 -1.11 -5.64 8.19
C ALA A 28 -0.04 -4.60 7.86
N TYR A 29 0.97 -4.95 7.08
CA TYR A 29 2.03 -4.04 6.65
C TYR A 29 2.68 -4.54 5.36
N ALA A 30 3.28 -3.64 4.59
CA ALA A 30 4.13 -3.99 3.46
C ALA A 30 5.58 -4.14 3.93
N SER A 31 6.29 -5.17 3.43
CA SER A 31 7.73 -5.31 3.64
C SER A 31 8.44 -5.82 2.40
N ASN A 32 9.66 -5.31 2.19
CA ASN A 32 10.55 -5.73 1.11
C ASN A 32 11.52 -6.86 1.50
N GLU A 33 11.27 -7.57 2.61
CA GLU A 33 12.17 -8.60 3.16
C GLU A 33 12.48 -9.76 2.21
N THR A 34 11.66 -9.98 1.17
CA THR A 34 11.88 -11.01 0.14
C THR A 34 12.55 -10.47 -1.13
N GLY A 35 13.02 -9.21 -1.12
CA GLY A 35 13.57 -8.51 -2.27
C GLY A 35 12.53 -7.81 -3.15
N ARG A 36 11.24 -7.93 -2.81
CA ARG A 36 10.11 -7.18 -3.38
C ARG A 36 9.10 -6.89 -2.28
N TRP A 37 8.28 -5.86 -2.47
CA TRP A 37 7.20 -5.57 -1.52
C TRP A 37 6.17 -6.69 -1.50
N GLU A 38 5.87 -7.19 -0.32
CA GLU A 38 4.77 -8.12 -0.08
C GLU A 38 4.00 -7.66 1.17
N ILE A 39 2.72 -8.00 1.23
CA ILE A 39 1.87 -7.78 2.39
C ILE A 39 2.08 -8.91 3.39
N TYR A 40 2.31 -8.53 4.64
CA TYR A 40 2.36 -9.42 5.78
C TYR A 40 1.36 -8.99 6.84
N VAL A 41 0.95 -9.94 7.67
CA VAL A 41 0.20 -9.71 8.90
C VAL A 41 0.97 -10.26 10.08
N THR A 42 0.89 -9.58 11.22
CA THR A 42 1.37 -10.06 12.53
C THR A 42 0.33 -9.77 13.62
N SER A 43 0.40 -10.44 14.77
CA SER A 43 -0.50 -10.19 15.89
C SER A 43 -0.15 -8.87 16.61
N PHE A 44 -1.13 -8.28 17.28
CA PHE A 44 -0.94 -7.14 18.17
C PHE A 44 -1.51 -7.48 19.56
N PRO A 45 -0.85 -7.06 20.67
CA PRO A 45 0.31 -6.16 20.74
C PRO A 45 1.70 -6.80 20.64
N GLU A 46 1.82 -8.13 20.67
CA GLU A 46 3.13 -8.77 20.86
C GLU A 46 3.92 -9.08 19.56
N ALA A 47 3.36 -8.78 18.38
CA ALA A 47 3.99 -9.10 17.08
C ALA A 47 4.39 -10.59 16.96
N ARG A 48 3.49 -11.49 17.40
CA ARG A 48 3.72 -12.94 17.35
C ARG A 48 3.26 -13.48 16.00
N GLY A 49 4.16 -14.23 15.36
CA GLY A 49 3.92 -14.80 14.04
C GLY A 49 4.01 -13.76 12.93
N LYS A 50 4.20 -14.27 11.71
CA LYS A 50 4.26 -13.47 10.49
C LYS A 50 3.64 -14.31 9.37
N TRP A 51 2.57 -13.80 8.80
CA TRP A 51 1.84 -14.47 7.72
C TRP A 51 1.95 -13.63 6.47
N GLN A 52 2.51 -14.21 5.41
CA GLN A 52 2.50 -13.57 4.10
C GLN A 52 1.09 -13.66 3.51
N VAL A 53 0.56 -12.52 3.09
CA VAL A 53 -0.80 -12.38 2.55
C VAL A 53 -0.78 -12.30 1.03
N SER A 54 0.14 -11.53 0.46
CA SER A 54 0.26 -11.41 -0.99
C SER A 54 1.26 -12.40 -1.58
N THR A 55 1.05 -12.75 -2.84
CA THR A 55 2.02 -13.52 -3.63
C THR A 55 2.30 -12.78 -4.92
N GLY A 56 3.55 -12.38 -5.16
CA GLY A 56 3.95 -11.74 -6.41
C GLY A 56 3.97 -10.21 -6.37
N GLY A 57 3.96 -9.62 -5.17
CA GLY A 57 3.98 -8.18 -4.99
C GLY A 57 2.76 -7.68 -4.24
N GLY A 58 2.93 -6.67 -3.40
CA GLY A 58 1.82 -5.97 -2.78
C GLY A 58 2.25 -4.82 -1.87
N GLU A 59 1.52 -3.71 -1.95
CA GLU A 59 1.70 -2.52 -1.10
C GLU A 59 0.34 -1.97 -0.64
N GLN A 60 0.38 -1.06 0.34
CA GLN A 60 -0.79 -0.32 0.80
C GLN A 60 -1.98 -1.20 1.23
N PRO A 61 -1.80 -2.11 2.20
CA PRO A 61 -2.88 -2.98 2.63
C PRO A 61 -4.00 -2.17 3.30
N ARG A 62 -5.26 -2.58 3.13
CA ARG A 62 -6.43 -2.02 3.82
C ARG A 62 -7.36 -3.15 4.25
N TRP A 63 -7.74 -3.16 5.53
CA TRP A 63 -8.75 -4.08 6.02
C TRP A 63 -10.14 -3.65 5.57
N ARG A 64 -10.98 -4.61 5.17
CA ARG A 64 -12.42 -4.40 5.13
C ARG A 64 -12.93 -4.13 6.55
N GLY A 65 -14.02 -3.38 6.68
CA GLY A 65 -14.55 -2.93 7.96
C GLY A 65 -14.95 -4.04 8.94
N ASP A 66 -15.23 -5.24 8.44
CA ASP A 66 -15.55 -6.42 9.25
C ASP A 66 -14.32 -7.30 9.59
N GLY A 67 -13.12 -6.93 9.10
CA GLY A 67 -11.87 -7.63 9.35
C GLY A 67 -11.73 -8.99 8.66
N LYS A 68 -12.62 -9.31 7.70
CA LYS A 68 -12.64 -10.61 7.00
C LYS A 68 -11.98 -10.60 5.62
N GLU A 69 -11.42 -9.47 5.23
CA GLU A 69 -10.79 -9.30 3.92
C GLU A 69 -9.74 -8.19 3.99
N LEU A 70 -8.66 -8.37 3.23
CA LEU A 70 -7.61 -7.39 3.00
C LEU A 70 -7.60 -7.01 1.53
N PHE A 71 -7.52 -5.71 1.25
CA PHE A 71 -7.27 -5.16 -0.07
C PHE A 71 -5.84 -4.66 -0.15
N TYR A 72 -5.23 -4.72 -1.33
CA TYR A 72 -3.90 -4.16 -1.58
C TYR A 72 -3.69 -3.86 -3.06
N LEU A 73 -2.68 -3.04 -3.39
CA LEU A 73 -2.25 -2.84 -4.78
C LEU A 73 -1.10 -3.79 -5.10
N SER A 74 -1.25 -4.60 -6.15
CA SER A 74 -0.15 -5.42 -6.68
C SER A 74 0.94 -4.56 -7.34
N SER A 75 2.07 -5.19 -7.66
CA SER A 75 3.19 -4.56 -8.36
C SER A 75 2.84 -4.03 -9.76
N ASP A 76 1.81 -4.60 -10.41
CA ASP A 76 1.25 -4.13 -11.68
C ASP A 76 -0.03 -3.27 -11.51
N TYR A 77 -0.24 -2.74 -10.29
CA TYR A 77 -1.36 -1.85 -9.92
C TYR A 77 -2.75 -2.44 -10.13
N LYS A 78 -2.92 -3.76 -9.99
CA LYS A 78 -4.25 -4.34 -9.82
C LYS A 78 -4.71 -4.15 -8.38
N MET A 79 -5.99 -3.83 -8.22
CA MET A 79 -6.63 -3.95 -6.91
C MET A 79 -6.82 -5.42 -6.62
N MET A 80 -6.24 -5.88 -5.52
CA MET A 80 -6.29 -7.27 -5.07
C MET A 80 -7.15 -7.36 -3.82
N ALA A 81 -7.87 -8.48 -3.66
CA ALA A 81 -8.59 -8.84 -2.45
C ALA A 81 -8.08 -10.19 -1.93
N VAL A 82 -7.99 -10.31 -0.62
CA VAL A 82 -7.61 -11.56 0.05
C VAL A 82 -8.58 -11.81 1.20
N PRO A 83 -9.36 -12.90 1.16
CA PRO A 83 -10.15 -13.32 2.31
C PRO A 83 -9.22 -13.54 3.52
N ALA A 84 -9.65 -13.09 4.69
CA ALA A 84 -8.88 -13.20 5.92
C ALA A 84 -9.76 -13.79 7.03
N THR A 85 -9.23 -14.78 7.75
CA THR A 85 -9.84 -15.29 8.97
C THR A 85 -9.03 -14.78 10.16
N THR A 86 -9.65 -13.91 10.96
CA THR A 86 -9.08 -13.31 12.15
C THR A 86 -9.73 -13.92 13.39
N GLY A 87 -8.92 -14.46 14.30
CA GLY A 87 -9.40 -15.16 15.50
C GLY A 87 -8.28 -15.39 16.52
N ALA A 88 -8.20 -16.58 17.11
CA ALA A 88 -7.03 -16.98 17.91
C ALA A 88 -5.75 -17.11 17.04
N ASN A 89 -5.94 -17.46 15.77
CA ASN A 89 -4.91 -17.50 14.75
C ASN A 89 -5.33 -16.61 13.57
N PHE A 90 -4.36 -16.29 12.71
CA PHE A 90 -4.60 -15.63 11.43
C PHE A 90 -4.43 -16.62 10.28
N ASN A 91 -5.31 -16.53 9.29
CA ASN A 91 -5.18 -17.24 8.03
C ASN A 91 -5.59 -16.30 6.88
N ALA A 92 -4.75 -16.25 5.84
CA ALA A 92 -5.06 -15.58 4.58
C ALA A 92 -5.48 -16.63 3.54
N GLY A 93 -6.54 -16.32 2.80
CA GLY A 93 -6.96 -17.06 1.63
C GLY A 93 -6.08 -16.78 0.41
N THR A 94 -6.55 -17.23 -0.76
CA THR A 94 -5.88 -16.95 -2.04
C THR A 94 -6.16 -15.52 -2.49
N PRO A 95 -5.14 -14.74 -2.87
CA PRO A 95 -5.36 -13.42 -3.46
C PRO A 95 -6.05 -13.48 -4.82
N GLU A 96 -7.05 -12.63 -5.01
CA GLU A 96 -7.80 -12.49 -6.26
C GLU A 96 -7.72 -11.06 -6.77
N ALA A 97 -7.57 -10.90 -8.09
CA ALA A 97 -7.60 -9.59 -8.73
C ALA A 97 -9.04 -9.12 -8.93
N LEU A 98 -9.37 -7.93 -8.44
CA LEU A 98 -10.69 -7.32 -8.64
C LEU A 98 -10.76 -6.57 -9.96
N PHE A 99 -9.81 -5.66 -10.20
CA PHE A 99 -9.74 -4.83 -11.42
C PHE A 99 -8.37 -4.15 -11.54
N GLN A 100 -8.04 -3.68 -12.75
CA GLN A 100 -6.86 -2.87 -13.01
C GLN A 100 -7.05 -1.43 -12.52
N THR A 101 -6.02 -0.85 -11.90
CA THR A 101 -6.01 0.56 -11.49
C THR A 101 -4.94 1.36 -12.24
N VAL A 102 -5.02 2.69 -12.17
CA VAL A 102 -4.02 3.62 -12.72
C VAL A 102 -3.75 4.71 -11.67
N PRO A 103 -3.06 4.37 -10.56
CA PRO A 103 -2.84 5.33 -9.48
C PRO A 103 -1.85 6.41 -9.92
N ARG A 104 -1.99 7.60 -9.35
CA ARG A 104 -0.98 8.64 -9.51
C ARG A 104 0.33 8.19 -8.86
N GLN A 105 1.44 8.75 -9.33
CA GLN A 105 2.73 8.56 -8.69
C GLN A 105 2.75 9.19 -7.28
N PRO A 106 3.47 8.61 -6.31
CA PRO A 106 3.70 9.23 -5.01
C PRO A 106 4.39 10.60 -5.18
N VAL A 107 3.94 11.61 -4.42
CA VAL A 107 4.48 12.98 -4.51
C VAL A 107 5.38 13.36 -3.33
N ALA A 108 5.44 12.54 -2.28
CA ALA A 108 6.30 12.72 -1.12
C ALA A 108 6.50 11.37 -0.39
N THR A 109 7.48 11.29 0.52
CA THR A 109 7.73 10.08 1.33
C THR A 109 6.62 9.79 2.35
N THR A 110 5.80 10.78 2.69
CA THR A 110 4.63 10.62 3.58
C THR A 110 3.36 10.18 2.84
N ASP A 111 3.43 10.08 1.52
CA ASP A 111 2.33 9.74 0.63
C ASP A 111 2.13 8.23 0.57
N THR A 112 1.67 7.68 1.69
CA THR A 112 1.66 6.23 1.94
C THR A 112 0.46 5.50 1.35
N PHE A 113 -0.61 6.21 0.94
CA PHE A 113 -1.79 5.59 0.35
C PHE A 113 -2.33 6.43 -0.81
N VAL A 114 -2.55 5.79 -1.96
CA VAL A 114 -3.16 6.42 -3.16
C VAL A 114 -4.63 6.04 -3.33
N TYR A 115 -5.14 5.15 -2.48
CA TYR A 115 -6.54 4.73 -2.49
C TYR A 115 -7.11 4.55 -1.08
N ASP A 116 -8.43 4.51 -1.02
CA ASP A 116 -9.19 4.08 0.15
C ASP A 116 -10.39 3.22 -0.27
N VAL A 117 -10.96 2.48 0.68
CA VAL A 117 -12.06 1.53 0.47
C VAL A 117 -13.19 1.77 1.47
N SER A 118 -14.43 1.65 1.02
CA SER A 118 -15.59 1.75 1.92
C SER A 118 -15.63 0.61 2.94
N LEU A 119 -16.30 0.84 4.08
CA LEU A 119 -16.38 -0.12 5.18
C LEU A 119 -16.89 -1.51 4.74
N ASP A 120 -17.84 -1.54 3.80
CA ASP A 120 -18.41 -2.75 3.21
C ASP A 120 -17.55 -3.40 2.12
N GLY A 121 -16.42 -2.79 1.73
CA GLY A 121 -15.53 -3.29 0.69
C GLY A 121 -16.03 -3.09 -0.74
N GLN A 122 -17.16 -2.40 -0.96
CA GLN A 122 -17.81 -2.35 -2.27
C GLN A 122 -17.42 -1.15 -3.14
N ARG A 123 -16.84 -0.11 -2.55
CA ARG A 123 -16.46 1.12 -3.26
C ARG A 123 -15.00 1.46 -2.97
N PHE A 124 -14.29 1.84 -4.02
CA PHE A 124 -12.89 2.22 -3.96
C PHE A 124 -12.75 3.66 -4.48
N LEU A 125 -12.05 4.49 -3.72
CA LEU A 125 -11.63 5.81 -4.15
C LEU A 125 -10.14 5.73 -4.49
N ILE A 126 -9.77 6.02 -5.73
CA ILE A 126 -8.38 5.92 -6.20
C ILE A 126 -7.97 7.27 -6.78
N ASN A 127 -6.86 7.81 -6.29
CA ASN A 127 -6.26 9.00 -6.85
C ASN A 127 -5.58 8.64 -8.16
N THR A 128 -6.17 9.01 -9.29
CA THR A 128 -5.63 8.77 -10.63
C THR A 128 -5.04 10.04 -11.23
N PRO A 129 -4.07 9.94 -12.16
CA PRO A 129 -3.66 11.09 -12.95
C PRO A 129 -4.87 11.71 -13.65
N VAL A 130 -5.08 13.01 -13.48
CA VAL A 130 -5.90 13.76 -14.43
C VAL A 130 -5.11 13.78 -15.72
N LYS A 131 -5.71 13.39 -16.86
CA LYS A 131 -5.08 13.59 -18.18
C LYS A 131 -4.67 15.06 -18.27
N GLN A 132 -3.39 15.36 -18.07
CA GLN A 132 -2.81 16.56 -18.62
C GLN A 132 -2.86 16.36 -20.13
N GLY A 133 -3.57 17.24 -20.83
CA GLY A 133 -3.53 17.29 -22.28
C GLY A 133 -2.08 17.26 -22.75
N ASP A 134 -1.85 16.58 -23.87
CA ASP A 134 -0.60 16.43 -24.61
C ASP A 134 0.61 17.10 -23.96
N THR A 135 1.55 16.28 -23.47
CA THR A 135 2.86 16.73 -23.01
C THR A 135 3.36 17.84 -23.93
N SER A 136 3.34 19.09 -23.45
CA SER A 136 3.91 20.19 -24.22
C SER A 136 5.39 19.86 -24.41
N PRO A 137 5.88 19.76 -25.65
CA PRO A 137 7.25 19.33 -25.90
C PRO A 137 8.20 20.28 -25.17
N MET A 138 9.05 19.72 -24.31
CA MET A 138 10.14 20.49 -23.70
C MET A 138 11.09 20.92 -24.81
N THR A 139 11.17 22.23 -25.05
CA THR A 139 12.14 22.79 -26.00
C THR A 139 13.43 23.11 -25.27
N VAL A 140 14.48 22.32 -25.51
CA VAL A 140 15.83 22.61 -25.00
C VAL A 140 16.55 23.48 -26.02
N VAL A 141 16.89 24.71 -25.63
CA VAL A 141 17.75 25.58 -26.44
C VAL A 141 19.19 25.45 -25.97
N LEU A 142 19.98 24.69 -26.71
CA LEU A 142 21.43 24.64 -26.55
C LEU A 142 22.07 25.88 -27.19
N ASN A 143 23.14 26.39 -26.61
CA ASN A 143 23.89 27.57 -27.08
C ASN A 143 23.04 28.86 -27.20
N TRP A 144 22.15 29.10 -26.24
CA TRP A 144 21.26 30.28 -26.24
C TRP A 144 22.01 31.62 -26.32
N SER A 145 23.21 31.71 -25.75
CA SER A 145 24.05 32.91 -25.82
C SER A 145 24.50 33.26 -27.24
N ALA A 146 24.70 32.28 -28.11
CA ALA A 146 25.02 32.50 -29.52
C ALA A 146 23.80 32.94 -30.37
N LYS A 147 22.58 32.84 -29.81
CA LYS A 147 21.34 33.29 -30.44
C LYS A 147 20.94 34.71 -30.02
N LEU A 148 21.60 35.28 -29.01
CA LEU A 148 21.50 36.69 -28.63
C LEU A 148 22.56 37.48 -29.39
N ASN A 149 22.34 37.69 -30.69
CA ASN A 149 23.11 38.73 -31.38
C ASN A 149 22.53 40.11 -31.03
N LYS A 150 23.44 41.07 -30.83
CA LYS A 150 23.20 42.50 -30.49
C LYS A 150 22.22 43.20 -31.43
#